data_AF-A0A2G6PD79-F1
#
_entry.id   AF-A0A2G6PD79-F1
#
_cell.length_a   1.000
_cell.length_b   1.000
_cell.length_c   1.000
_cell.angle_alpha   90.00
_cell.angle_beta   90.00
_cell.angle_gamma   90.00
#
_symmetry.space_group_name_H-M   'P 1'
#
loop_
_entity.id
_entity.type
_entity.pdbx_description
1 polymer ?
#
loop_
_entity_poly.entity_id
_entity_poly.type
_entity_poly.pdbx_seq_one_letter_code
_entity_poly.pdbx_strand_id
1 'polypeptide(L)'
;MRKLSQWIILFLLTFALIFWWWRNQKMPGSLANEEHNAPLLVLHEVTSNHFNKDGVKELILTSPLLNHYDDVRGSDYLKPFVKYNNHEQILTI
;
A
#
# COMPACT_ATOMS: atom_id res chain seq x y z
N MET A 1 -5.52 -35.60 -49.32
CA MET A 1 -5.36 -35.67 -47.84
C MET A 1 -4.20 -34.85 -47.29
N ARG A 2 -3.04 -34.73 -47.98
CA ARG A 2 -1.88 -33.93 -47.52
C ARG A 2 -2.18 -32.45 -47.22
N LYS A 3 -2.98 -31.77 -48.07
CA LYS A 3 -3.31 -30.35 -47.90
C LYS A 3 -4.17 -30.09 -46.65
N LEU A 4 -5.14 -30.96 -46.34
CA LEU A 4 -6.01 -30.81 -45.16
C LEU A 4 -5.20 -30.92 -43.85
N SER A 5 -4.24 -31.84 -43.81
CA SER A 5 -3.34 -32.00 -42.66
C SER A 5 -2.46 -30.77 -42.42
N GLN A 6 -2.04 -30.07 -43.47
CA GLN A 6 -1.22 -28.85 -43.35
C GLN A 6 -2.03 -27.69 -42.74
N TRP A 7 -3.29 -27.55 -43.13
CA TRP A 7 -4.17 -26.52 -42.55
C TRP A 7 -4.45 -26.76 -41.06
N ILE A 8 -4.61 -28.02 -40.65
CA ILE A 8 -4.80 -28.38 -39.24
C ILE A 8 -3.55 -28.04 -38.42
N ILE A 9 -2.36 -28.36 -38.94
CA ILE A 9 -1.09 -28.05 -38.27
C ILE A 9 -0.91 -26.54 -38.13
N LEU A 10 -1.19 -25.76 -39.19
CA LEU A 10 -1.09 -24.30 -39.15
C LEU A 10 -2.06 -23.70 -38.13
N PHE A 11 -3.28 -24.22 -38.04
CA PHE A 11 -4.27 -23.76 -37.06
C PHE A 11 -3.86 -24.04 -35.61
N LEU A 12 -3.26 -25.21 -35.35
CA LEU A 12 -2.73 -25.53 -34.02
C LEU A 12 -1.55 -24.63 -33.65
N LEU A 13 -0.69 -24.31 -34.61
CA LEU A 13 0.50 -23.48 -34.41
C LEU A 13 0.13 -22.03 -34.11
N THR A 14 -0.85 -21.47 -34.82
CA THR A 14 -1.36 -20.12 -34.54
C THR A 14 -2.04 -20.06 -33.18
N PHE A 15 -2.84 -21.07 -32.82
CA PHE A 15 -3.49 -21.12 -31.52
C PHE A 15 -2.48 -21.22 -30.36
N ALA A 16 -1.41 -22.02 -30.52
CA ALA A 16 -0.34 -22.13 -29.54
C ALA A 16 0.42 -20.80 -29.34
N LEU A 17 0.70 -20.07 -30.43
CA LEU A 17 1.34 -18.75 -30.38
C LEU A 17 0.48 -17.71 -29.67
N ILE A 18 -0.82 -17.67 -29.97
CA ILE A 18 -1.77 -16.76 -29.32
C ILE A 18 -1.86 -17.06 -27.82
N PHE A 19 -1.95 -18.34 -27.45
CA PHE A 19 -2.00 -18.77 -26.06
C PHE A 19 -0.72 -18.41 -25.29
N TRP A 20 0.45 -18.64 -25.90
CA TRP A 20 1.74 -18.28 -25.29
C TRP A 20 1.87 -16.77 -25.10
N TRP A 21 1.48 -15.97 -26.11
CA TRP A 21 1.48 -14.51 -26.02
C TRP A 21 0.55 -13.99 -24.93
N TRP A 22 -0.68 -14.52 -24.83
CA TRP A 22 -1.63 -14.16 -23.78
C TRP A 22 -1.13 -14.57 -22.38
N ARG A 23 -0.45 -15.71 -22.26
CA ARG A 23 0.15 -16.15 -21.00
C ARG A 23 1.30 -15.22 -20.57
N ASN A 24 2.13 -14.78 -21.51
CA ASN A 24 3.23 -13.85 -21.22
C ASN A 24 2.76 -12.42 -20.92
N GLN A 25 1.65 -11.97 -21.53
CA GLN A 25 0.99 -10.70 -21.16
C GLN A 25 0.56 -10.66 -19.68
N LYS A 26 0.19 -11.82 -19.12
CA LYS A 26 -0.24 -11.94 -17.72
C LYS A 26 0.90 -12.10 -16.72
N MET A 27 2.15 -12.05 -17.17
CA MET A 27 3.26 -11.75 -16.28
C MET A 27 3.41 -10.23 -16.30
N PRO A 28 2.70 -9.48 -15.44
CA PRO A 28 3.05 -8.08 -15.25
C PRO A 28 4.55 -8.07 -14.97
N GLY A 29 5.29 -7.23 -15.69
CA GLY A 29 6.73 -7.15 -15.56
C GLY A 29 7.10 -7.10 -14.09
N SER A 30 7.64 -8.23 -13.57
CA SER A 30 8.38 -8.31 -12.32
C SER A 30 9.75 -7.66 -12.54
N LEU A 31 9.70 -6.42 -13.01
CA LEU A 31 10.73 -5.42 -12.96
C LEU A 31 10.08 -4.20 -12.29
N ALA A 32 9.33 -4.43 -11.22
CA ALA A 32 9.21 -3.42 -10.18
C ALA A 32 10.64 -3.30 -9.61
N ASN A 33 11.43 -2.42 -10.22
CA ASN A 33 12.57 -1.84 -9.55
C ASN A 33 11.97 -1.17 -8.32
N GLU A 34 12.05 -1.86 -7.18
CA GLU A 34 11.58 -1.43 -5.88
C GLU A 34 12.40 -0.22 -5.42
N GLU A 35 12.16 0.93 -6.04
CA GLU A 35 12.49 2.22 -5.46
C GLU A 35 11.29 2.65 -4.61
N HIS A 36 10.93 1.84 -3.61
CA HIS A 36 9.92 2.15 -2.60
C HIS A 36 10.43 3.25 -1.63
N ASN A 37 11.02 4.33 -2.15
CA ASN A 37 11.48 5.46 -1.36
C ASN A 37 10.39 6.53 -1.17
N ALA A 38 9.34 6.50 -1.98
CA ALA A 38 8.24 7.44 -1.88
C ALA A 38 7.21 7.00 -0.82
N PRO A 39 6.62 7.95 -0.07
CA PRO A 39 5.52 7.64 0.83
C PRO A 39 4.27 7.19 0.05
N LEU A 40 3.58 6.18 0.58
CA LEU A 40 2.28 5.72 0.10
C LEU A 40 1.20 6.80 0.29
N LEU A 41 1.27 7.54 1.40
CA LEU A 41 0.31 8.58 1.75
C LEU A 41 1.01 9.79 2.34
N VAL A 42 0.64 10.98 1.87
CA VAL A 42 1.13 12.27 2.36
C VAL A 42 -0.06 13.10 2.83
N LEU A 43 -0.08 13.49 4.10
CA LEU A 43 -1.15 14.28 4.71
C LEU A 43 -0.59 15.57 5.29
N HIS A 44 -1.32 16.68 5.12
CA HIS A 44 -0.95 17.99 5.64
C HIS A 44 -1.84 18.35 6.84
N GLU A 45 -1.29 19.09 7.80
CA GLU A 45 -2.00 19.61 8.98
C GLU A 45 -2.76 18.52 9.76
N VAL A 46 -2.08 17.42 10.05
CA VAL A 46 -2.66 16.22 10.64
C VAL A 46 -2.81 16.38 12.15
N THR A 47 -3.95 15.93 12.68
CA THR A 47 -4.16 15.73 14.11
C THR A 47 -4.66 14.32 14.38
N SER A 48 -3.87 13.53 15.13
CA SER A 48 -4.21 12.18 15.59
C SER A 48 -4.60 12.22 17.07
N ASN A 49 -5.79 11.72 17.39
CA ASN A 49 -6.26 11.55 18.76
C ASN A 49 -6.09 10.09 19.18
N HIS A 50 -5.31 9.84 20.23
CA HIS A 50 -5.09 8.52 20.78
C HIS A 50 -5.94 8.33 22.03
N PHE A 51 -6.74 7.27 22.02
CA PHE A 51 -7.62 6.88 23.12
C PHE A 51 -7.12 5.58 23.74
N ASN A 52 -7.28 5.47 25.05
CA ASN A 52 -6.94 4.26 25.77
C ASN A 52 -8.04 3.20 25.68
N LYS A 53 -7.83 2.08 26.37
CA LYS A 53 -8.77 0.94 26.37
C LYS A 53 -10.13 1.31 26.95
N ASP A 54 -10.20 2.31 27.81
CA ASP A 54 -11.41 2.81 28.45
C ASP A 54 -12.10 3.91 27.61
N GLY A 55 -11.58 4.22 26.42
CA GLY A 55 -12.11 5.25 25.53
C GLY A 55 -11.72 6.67 25.92
N VAL A 56 -10.78 6.83 26.85
CA VAL A 56 -10.34 8.13 27.34
C VAL A 56 -9.18 8.65 26.49
N LYS A 57 -9.24 9.93 26.12
CA LYS A 57 -8.23 10.57 25.26
C LYS A 57 -6.95 10.88 26.05
N GLU A 58 -5.91 10.09 25.86
CA GLU A 58 -4.62 10.23 26.55
C GLU A 58 -3.66 11.18 25.83
N LEU A 59 -3.69 11.19 24.50
CA LEU A 59 -2.68 11.88 23.70
C LEU A 59 -3.26 12.48 22.43
N ILE A 60 -2.83 13.71 22.12
CA ILE A 60 -3.09 14.39 20.87
C ILE A 60 -1.74 14.62 20.19
N LEU A 61 -1.57 14.09 18.99
CA LEU A 61 -0.39 14.27 18.15
C LEU A 61 -0.77 15.13 16.96
N THR A 62 -0.19 16.31 16.85
CA THR A 62 -0.39 17.23 15.73
C THR A 62 0.90 17.37 14.94
N SER A 63 0.82 17.39 13.62
CA SER A 63 1.98 17.61 12.76
C SER A 63 1.58 18.33 11.46
N PRO A 64 2.39 19.30 10.99
CA PRO A 64 2.18 19.91 9.69
C PRO A 64 2.21 18.93 8.51
N LEU A 65 2.93 17.81 8.63
CA LEU A 65 3.09 16.84 7.55
C LEU A 65 3.29 15.42 8.10
N LEU A 66 2.50 14.48 7.60
CA LEU A 66 2.67 13.05 7.83
C LEU A 66 2.96 12.34 6.51
N ASN A 67 4.02 11.53 6.51
CA ASN A 67 4.37 10.61 5.44
C ASN A 67 4.16 9.18 5.95
N HIS A 68 3.33 8.39 5.29
CA HIS A 68 3.13 6.97 5.59
C HIS A 68 3.71 6.12 4.47
N TYR A 69 4.51 5.13 4.84
CA TYR A 69 5.18 4.18 3.96
C TYR A 69 4.55 2.79 4.14
N ASP A 70 4.60 1.96 3.10
CA ASP A 70 4.09 0.59 3.13
C ASP A 70 5.08 -0.43 3.72
N ASP A 71 6.23 0.05 4.19
CA ASP A 71 7.33 -0.74 4.72
C ASP A 71 7.53 -0.56 6.24
N VAL A 72 8.65 -1.08 6.74
CA VAL A 72 9.01 -1.05 8.16
C VAL A 72 9.18 0.35 8.76
N ARG A 73 9.30 1.41 7.95
CA ARG A 73 9.38 2.80 8.43
C ARG A 73 8.05 3.25 9.02
N GLY A 74 6.92 2.71 8.55
CA GLY A 74 5.59 3.08 9.03
C GLY A 74 5.25 4.54 8.74
N SER A 75 5.10 5.37 9.77
CA SER A 75 4.70 6.79 9.63
C SER A 75 5.75 7.73 10.20
N ASP A 76 6.15 8.72 9.40
CA ASP A 76 7.02 9.82 9.79
C ASP A 76 6.19 11.11 9.96
N TYR A 77 6.32 11.74 11.12
CA TYR A 77 5.65 13.00 11.45
C TYR A 77 6.69 14.12 11.47
N LEU A 78 6.58 15.09 10.56
CA LEU A 78 7.51 16.20 10.50
C LEU A 78 7.15 17.25 11.55
N LYS A 79 8.10 17.62 12.42
CA LYS A 79 7.90 18.59 13.52
C LYS A 79 6.64 18.29 14.36
N PRO A 80 6.55 17.09 14.96
CA PRO A 80 5.38 16.70 15.72
C PRO A 80 5.27 17.52 17.00
N PHE A 81 4.05 17.88 17.35
CA PHE A 81 3.69 18.41 18.66
C PHE A 81 2.80 17.40 19.37
N VAL A 82 3.24 16.97 20.55
CA VAL A 82 2.50 16.01 21.38
C VAL A 82 1.94 16.73 22.59
N LYS A 83 0.64 16.64 22.78
CA LYS A 83 -0.05 17.06 24.00
C LYS A 83 -0.54 15.82 24.74
N TYR A 84 0.03 15.57 25.90
CA TYR A 84 -0.48 14.58 26.85
C TYR A 84 -1.63 15.20 27.64
N ASN A 85 -2.74 14.48 27.74
CA ASN A 85 -3.77 14.78 28.70
C ASN A 85 -3.40 14.05 29.98
N ASN A 86 -2.71 14.75 30.89
CA ASN A 86 -2.54 14.25 32.25
C ASN A 86 -3.92 14.18 32.88
N HIS A 87 -4.40 12.97 33.15
CA HIS A 87 -5.46 12.76 34.12
C HIS A 87 -4.87 13.06 35.49
N GLU A 88 -4.82 14.34 35.86
CA GLU A 88 -4.98 14.68 37.27
C GLU A 88 -6.32 14.10 37.68
N GLN A 89 -6.23 13.05 38.49
CA GLN A 89 -7.35 12.39 39.12
C GLN A 89 -8.25 13.47 39.71
N ILE A 90 -9.46 13.59 39.17
CA ILE A 90 -10.56 14.23 39.87
C ILE A 90 -10.83 13.32 41.07
N LEU A 91 -10.19 13.64 42.19
CA LEU A 91 -10.58 13.19 43.51
C LEU A 91 -11.98 13.75 43.78
N THR A 92 -12.99 12.89 43.85
CA THR A 92 -14.24 13.24 44.55
C THR A 92 -14.87 12.02 45.22
N ILE A 93 -14.80 12.08 46.56
CA ILE A 93 -15.49 11.34 47.65
C ILE A 93 -15.03 9.92 47.94
#